data_AF-A0A067XR36-F1
#
_entry.id   AF-A0A067XR36-F1
#
_cell.length_a   1.000
_cell.length_b   1.000
_cell.length_c   1.000
_cell.angle_alpha   90.00
_cell.angle_beta   90.00
_cell.angle_gamma   90.00
#
_symmetry.space_group_name_H-M   'P 1'
#
loop_
_entity.id
_entity.type
_entity.pdbx_description
1 polymer ?
#
loop_
_entity_poly.entity_id
_entity_poly.type
_entity_poly.pdbx_seq_one_letter_code
_entity_poly.pdbx_strand_id
1 'polypeptide(L)'
;SLTQAISTLRKFLKDSTKSPEFVKTVPKRGYQLICSVERMAPLTSGDSLNLASVNSTPFDSLNEQEPEINLSDEVEREIEIAPPTLDTLTPERPHQHDTSKPKNKWLINLALVVALLLPLIAITLEKPTDPQFRQLATYADVIVKTPISHPDLSYWYPAIEQCVTRYTQSHHGVTAPVE
;
A
#
# COMPACT_ATOMS: atom_id res chain seq x y z
N SER A 1 5.64 -15.06 -12.09
CA SER A 1 4.54 -15.34 -13.04
C SER A 1 3.28 -14.57 -12.65
N LEU A 2 2.32 -14.33 -13.56
CA LEU A 2 1.06 -13.64 -13.25
C LEU A 2 0.20 -14.42 -12.24
N THR A 3 0.06 -15.73 -12.42
CA THR A 3 -0.69 -16.61 -11.49
C THR A 3 -0.12 -16.56 -10.07
N GLN A 4 1.20 -16.54 -9.96
CA GLN A 4 1.95 -16.37 -8.71
C GLN A 4 1.71 -14.99 -8.09
N ALA A 5 1.70 -13.91 -8.88
CA ALA A 5 1.42 -12.56 -8.39
C ALA A 5 0.00 -12.45 -7.81
N ILE A 6 -1.01 -13.02 -8.48
CA ILE A 6 -2.38 -13.09 -7.94
C ILE A 6 -2.44 -13.95 -6.68
N SER A 7 -1.73 -15.08 -6.62
CA SER A 7 -1.67 -15.91 -5.39
C SER A 7 -1.07 -15.15 -4.21
N THR A 8 -0.01 -14.37 -4.44
CA THR A 8 0.61 -13.51 -3.43
C THR A 8 -0.32 -12.36 -3.01
N LEU A 9 -0.96 -11.68 -3.97
CA LEU A 9 -1.92 -10.61 -3.69
C LEU A 9 -3.11 -11.10 -2.84
N ARG A 10 -3.71 -12.24 -3.21
CA ARG A 10 -4.78 -12.87 -2.42
C ARG A 10 -4.34 -13.23 -1.01
N LYS A 11 -3.10 -13.68 -0.81
CA LYS A 11 -2.56 -13.96 0.53
C LYS A 11 -2.42 -12.69 1.39
N PHE A 12 -1.96 -11.58 0.82
CA PHE A 12 -1.85 -10.31 1.54
C PHE A 12 -3.22 -9.71 1.89
N LEU A 13 -4.17 -9.75 0.95
CA LEU A 13 -5.54 -9.26 1.16
C LEU A 13 -6.44 -10.25 1.94
N LYS A 14 -5.96 -11.48 2.18
CA LYS A 14 -6.73 -12.62 2.74
C LYS A 14 -7.96 -13.00 1.88
N ASP A 15 -7.93 -12.68 0.59
CA ASP A 15 -9.01 -12.89 -0.39
C ASP A 15 -9.26 -14.39 -0.66
N SER A 16 -10.50 -14.82 -0.47
CA SER A 16 -10.92 -16.22 -0.59
C SER A 16 -11.16 -16.63 -2.04
N THR A 17 -10.66 -17.80 -2.44
CA THR A 17 -10.92 -18.35 -3.79
C THR A 17 -12.35 -18.83 -3.98
N LYS A 18 -13.08 -19.11 -2.89
CA LYS A 18 -14.49 -19.57 -2.91
C LYS A 18 -15.49 -18.41 -2.79
N SER A 19 -15.06 -17.32 -2.17
CA SER A 19 -15.87 -16.14 -1.87
C SER A 19 -15.03 -14.88 -2.08
N PRO A 20 -14.69 -14.54 -3.33
CA PRO A 20 -13.76 -13.46 -3.64
C PRO A 20 -14.39 -12.09 -3.36
N GLU A 21 -13.63 -11.25 -2.67
CA GLU A 21 -13.97 -9.85 -2.36
C GLU A 21 -13.12 -8.89 -3.20
N PHE A 22 -11.89 -9.28 -3.55
CA PHE A 22 -10.93 -8.42 -4.26
C PHE A 22 -10.64 -8.89 -5.69
N VAL A 23 -10.44 -10.19 -5.90
CA VAL A 23 -10.04 -10.73 -7.22
C VAL A 23 -10.95 -11.88 -7.64
N LYS A 24 -11.69 -11.71 -8.74
CA LYS A 24 -12.50 -12.79 -9.37
C LYS A 24 -11.72 -13.49 -10.48
N THR A 25 -11.81 -14.81 -10.52
CA THR A 25 -11.35 -15.64 -11.66
C THR A 25 -12.49 -15.88 -12.64
N VAL A 26 -12.22 -15.78 -13.94
CA VAL A 26 -13.20 -15.99 -15.01
C VAL A 26 -12.64 -17.01 -16.02
N PRO A 27 -13.31 -18.15 -16.28
CA PRO A 27 -12.85 -19.17 -17.22
C PRO A 27 -12.53 -18.60 -18.60
N LYS A 28 -11.43 -19.07 -19.22
CA LYS A 28 -10.88 -18.61 -20.52
C LYS A 28 -10.51 -17.12 -20.62
N ARG A 29 -10.87 -16.27 -19.64
CA ARG A 29 -10.66 -14.81 -19.62
C ARG A 29 -9.58 -14.35 -18.63
N GLY A 30 -9.32 -15.12 -17.57
CA GLY A 30 -8.26 -14.85 -16.59
C GLY A 30 -8.75 -14.28 -15.27
N TYR A 31 -8.25 -13.10 -14.88
CA TYR A 31 -8.49 -12.48 -13.58
C TYR A 31 -9.07 -11.07 -13.74
N GLN A 32 -9.99 -10.70 -12.84
CA GLN A 32 -10.63 -9.39 -12.79
C GLN A 32 -10.61 -8.86 -11.36
N LEU A 33 -10.20 -7.61 -11.16
CA LEU A 33 -10.40 -6.91 -9.89
C LEU A 33 -11.89 -6.56 -9.74
N ILE A 34 -12.43 -6.78 -8.56
CA ILE A 34 -13.84 -6.53 -8.22
C ILE A 34 -14.02 -5.54 -7.06
N CYS A 35 -12.93 -5.13 -6.41
CA CYS A 35 -12.90 -4.03 -5.46
C CYS A 35 -12.77 -2.67 -6.17
N SER A 36 -13.21 -1.61 -5.50
CA SER A 36 -12.87 -0.23 -5.87
C SER A 36 -11.37 0.00 -5.74
N VAL A 37 -10.76 0.69 -6.71
CA VAL A 37 -9.34 1.05 -6.69
C VAL A 37 -9.18 2.57 -6.82
N GLU A 38 -8.49 3.17 -5.85
CA GLU A 38 -8.13 4.59 -5.90
C GLU A 38 -6.78 4.76 -6.62
N ARG A 39 -6.64 5.85 -7.38
CA ARG A 39 -5.36 6.23 -7.97
C ARG A 39 -4.59 7.07 -6.97
N MET A 40 -3.65 6.47 -6.24
CA MET A 40 -2.66 7.23 -5.49
C MET A 40 -1.97 8.24 -6.43
N ALA A 41 -1.95 9.50 -6.03
CA ALA A 41 -1.14 10.50 -6.71
C ALA A 41 0.35 10.09 -6.65
N PRO A 42 1.20 10.53 -7.59
CA PRO A 42 2.65 10.34 -7.48
C PRO A 42 3.12 10.90 -6.14
N LEU A 43 3.69 10.04 -5.29
CA LEU A 43 4.10 10.36 -3.94
C LEU A 43 5.30 11.34 -3.92
N THR A 44 5.01 12.62 -4.11
CA THR A 44 5.76 13.71 -3.47
C THR A 44 5.53 13.60 -1.97
N SER A 45 6.57 13.33 -1.19
CA SER A 45 6.47 13.04 0.25
C SER A 45 5.79 14.17 1.03
N GLY A 46 4.53 13.95 1.42
CA GLY A 46 3.72 14.89 2.19
C GLY A 46 2.42 14.22 2.63
N ASP A 47 2.31 13.91 3.93
CA ASP A 47 1.20 13.14 4.49
C ASP A 47 -0.08 13.98 4.57
N SER A 48 -1.19 13.48 3.99
CA SER A 48 -2.54 14.06 4.20
C SER A 48 -3.66 13.08 3.81
N LEU A 49 -4.00 12.17 4.72
CA LEU A 49 -5.18 11.30 4.61
C LEU A 49 -6.49 12.11 4.72
N ASN A 50 -7.00 12.62 3.61
CA ASN A 50 -8.33 13.25 3.54
C ASN A 50 -9.38 12.27 3.02
N LEU A 51 -10.09 11.62 3.95
CA LEU A 51 -11.18 10.68 3.64
C LEU A 51 -12.47 11.43 3.26
N ALA A 52 -12.59 11.82 1.99
CA ALA A 52 -13.79 12.43 1.43
C ALA A 52 -14.51 11.47 0.48
N SER A 53 -15.67 10.96 0.89
CA SER A 53 -16.51 10.04 0.09
C SER A 53 -17.50 10.80 -0.79
N VAL A 54 -18.18 10.05 -1.67
CA VAL A 54 -19.35 10.45 -2.48
C VAL A 54 -19.06 11.38 -3.67
N ASN A 55 -18.93 10.79 -4.86
CA ASN A 55 -20.06 10.87 -5.78
C ASN A 55 -20.08 9.74 -6.83
N SER A 56 -21.27 9.24 -7.15
CA SER A 56 -21.50 8.17 -8.13
C SER A 56 -22.45 8.64 -9.21
N THR A 57 -22.00 8.65 -10.47
CA THR A 57 -22.84 8.91 -11.65
C THR A 57 -22.69 7.77 -12.67
N PRO A 58 -23.76 7.03 -12.99
CA PRO A 58 -23.70 6.01 -14.04
C PRO A 58 -23.49 6.62 -15.43
N PHE A 59 -22.89 5.84 -16.33
CA PHE A 59 -23.01 6.02 -17.78
C PHE A 59 -23.58 4.73 -18.38
N ASP A 60 -24.40 4.85 -19.43
CA ASP A 60 -25.44 3.87 -19.74
C ASP A 60 -25.41 3.36 -21.19
N SER A 61 -25.57 2.02 -21.31
CA SER A 61 -26.12 1.26 -22.44
C SER A 61 -25.48 1.24 -23.84
N LEU A 62 -25.93 0.20 -24.58
CA LEU A 62 -25.80 -0.09 -26.03
C LEU A 62 -24.42 -0.61 -26.52
N ASN A 63 -24.32 -1.58 -27.44
CA ASN A 63 -25.22 -2.67 -27.88
C ASN A 63 -24.38 -3.72 -28.66
N GLU A 64 -25.00 -4.82 -29.13
CA GLU A 64 -24.53 -5.75 -30.19
C GLU A 64 -23.34 -6.70 -29.85
N GLN A 65 -23.23 -7.92 -30.39
CA GLN A 65 -24.26 -8.93 -30.72
C GLN A 65 -23.58 -10.34 -30.76
N GLU A 66 -24.35 -11.43 -30.64
CA GLU A 66 -23.82 -12.81 -30.58
C GLU A 66 -23.44 -13.39 -31.98
N PRO A 67 -22.71 -14.51 -32.03
CA PRO A 67 -23.41 -15.77 -32.32
C PRO A 67 -22.91 -17.03 -31.57
N GLU A 68 -23.81 -18.03 -31.53
CA GLU A 68 -23.70 -19.33 -30.84
C GLU A 68 -22.61 -20.28 -31.40
N ILE A 69 -22.21 -21.28 -30.59
CA ILE A 69 -22.06 -22.69 -31.05
C ILE A 69 -22.20 -23.71 -29.90
N ASN A 70 -23.44 -24.21 -29.75
CA ASN A 70 -23.85 -25.62 -29.58
C ASN A 70 -22.98 -26.65 -28.78
N LEU A 71 -23.54 -27.03 -27.61
CA LEU A 71 -23.73 -28.39 -27.05
C LEU A 71 -22.58 -29.31 -26.55
N SER A 72 -22.97 -30.02 -25.46
CA SER A 72 -22.61 -31.39 -25.04
C SER A 72 -21.22 -31.74 -24.50
N ASP A 73 -21.07 -32.72 -23.59
CA ASP A 73 -21.94 -33.27 -22.51
C ASP A 73 -21.09 -34.26 -21.66
N GLU A 74 -21.58 -34.68 -20.48
CA GLU A 74 -21.07 -35.82 -19.67
C GLU A 74 -19.60 -35.65 -19.14
N VAL A 75 -19.17 -36.01 -17.92
CA VAL A 75 -19.53 -37.11 -17.02
C VAL A 75 -19.44 -36.68 -15.56
N GLU A 76 -20.44 -37.08 -14.78
CA GLU A 76 -20.50 -36.92 -13.32
C GLU A 76 -19.99 -38.18 -12.59
N ARG A 77 -19.20 -38.02 -11.52
CA ARG A 77 -18.92 -39.07 -10.50
C ARG A 77 -18.54 -38.49 -9.12
N GLU A 78 -19.50 -38.52 -8.21
CA GLU A 78 -19.29 -38.69 -6.74
C GLU A 78 -19.19 -40.23 -6.48
N ILE A 79 -18.87 -40.85 -5.34
CA ILE A 79 -18.81 -40.50 -3.90
C ILE A 79 -17.44 -41.04 -3.34
N GLU A 80 -17.10 -41.20 -2.05
CA GLU A 80 -17.87 -41.35 -0.80
C GLU A 80 -17.17 -40.75 0.44
N ILE A 81 -17.82 -40.88 1.61
CA ILE A 81 -17.65 -40.09 2.82
C ILE A 81 -16.83 -40.83 3.91
N ALA A 82 -15.64 -40.28 4.22
CA ALA A 82 -15.04 -40.20 5.57
C ALA A 82 -14.87 -41.51 6.42
N PRO A 83 -14.86 -41.51 7.79
CA PRO A 83 -13.64 -41.85 8.56
C PRO A 83 -13.94 -42.93 9.66
N PRO A 84 -13.36 -42.95 10.89
CA PRO A 84 -12.06 -42.52 11.45
C PRO A 84 -11.31 -43.67 12.19
N THR A 85 -10.17 -43.40 12.85
CA THR A 85 -9.75 -44.13 14.08
C THR A 85 -8.72 -43.33 14.90
N LEU A 86 -8.39 -43.77 16.13
CA LEU A 86 -7.78 -42.99 17.22
C LEU A 86 -6.52 -43.66 17.82
N ASP A 87 -5.89 -42.99 18.80
CA ASP A 87 -4.87 -43.48 19.76
C ASP A 87 -3.45 -43.73 19.19
N THR A 88 -2.34 -43.38 19.85
CA THR A 88 -2.00 -43.62 21.27
C THR A 88 -0.99 -42.58 21.82
N LEU A 89 -0.96 -42.41 23.15
CA LEU A 89 -0.06 -41.51 23.90
C LEU A 89 1.34 -42.10 24.17
N THR A 90 2.38 -41.25 24.16
CA THR A 90 3.60 -41.42 25.00
C THR A 90 4.08 -40.06 25.51
N PRO A 91 4.13 -39.81 26.83
CA PRO A 91 4.66 -38.58 27.40
C PRO A 91 6.06 -38.76 28.01
N GLU A 92 7.00 -37.85 27.72
CA GLU A 92 8.18 -37.70 28.57
C GLU A 92 8.70 -36.26 28.63
N ARG A 93 8.84 -35.74 29.85
CA ARG A 93 9.64 -34.57 30.21
C ARG A 93 9.96 -34.63 31.70
N PRO A 94 11.23 -34.50 32.08
CA PRO A 94 11.56 -33.46 33.06
C PRO A 94 12.61 -32.47 32.52
N HIS A 95 12.66 -31.29 33.12
CA HIS A 95 13.65 -30.27 32.78
C HIS A 95 14.97 -30.53 33.51
N GLN A 96 16.11 -30.35 32.83
CA GLN A 96 17.37 -30.00 33.47
C GLN A 96 17.70 -28.54 33.12
N HIS A 97 17.86 -27.71 34.15
CA HIS A 97 18.05 -26.26 34.04
C HIS A 97 19.32 -25.85 34.78
N ASP A 98 20.46 -26.25 34.21
CA ASP A 98 21.79 -25.87 34.71
C ASP A 98 22.13 -24.42 34.30
N THR A 99 21.46 -23.46 34.95
CA THR A 99 21.86 -22.05 34.88
C THR A 99 23.17 -21.83 35.64
N SER A 100 24.28 -22.09 34.94
CA SER A 100 25.60 -21.60 35.33
C SER A 100 25.52 -20.08 35.54
N LYS A 101 25.93 -19.59 36.71
CA LYS A 101 25.83 -18.18 37.07
C LYS A 101 26.85 -17.38 36.22
N PRO A 102 26.43 -16.42 35.38
CA PRO A 102 27.36 -15.68 34.53
C PRO A 102 28.33 -14.86 35.38
N LYS A 103 29.64 -15.07 35.18
CA LYS A 103 30.72 -14.47 35.99
C LYS A 103 30.94 -12.97 35.73
N ASN A 104 30.17 -12.36 34.85
CA ASN A 104 30.37 -11.04 34.27
C ASN A 104 29.16 -10.09 34.49
N LYS A 105 28.69 -9.95 35.74
CA LYS A 105 27.59 -9.03 36.12
C LYS A 105 27.77 -7.61 35.55
N TRP A 106 29.00 -7.11 35.49
CA TRP A 106 29.29 -5.80 34.89
C TRP A 106 28.96 -5.72 33.39
N LEU A 107 29.22 -6.78 32.60
CA LEU A 107 28.86 -6.81 31.18
C LEU A 107 27.33 -6.92 30.98
N ILE A 108 26.62 -7.61 31.88
CA ILE A 108 25.15 -7.66 31.86
C ILE A 108 24.56 -6.29 32.20
N ASN A 109 25.08 -5.61 33.23
CA ASN A 109 24.66 -4.25 33.58
C ASN A 109 24.98 -3.25 32.45
N LEU A 110 26.15 -3.37 31.82
CA LEU A 110 26.52 -2.55 30.66
C LEU A 110 25.59 -2.81 29.48
N ALA A 111 25.25 -4.06 29.18
CA ALA A 111 24.31 -4.41 28.12
C ALA A 111 22.90 -3.85 28.38
N LEU A 112 22.43 -3.86 29.64
CA LEU A 112 21.16 -3.23 30.02
C LEU A 112 21.19 -1.70 29.87
N VAL A 113 22.29 -1.05 30.27
CA VAL A 113 22.47 0.40 30.09
C VAL A 113 22.54 0.77 28.60
N VAL A 114 23.26 -0.01 27.78
CA VAL A 114 23.31 0.20 26.32
C VAL A 114 21.94 -0.06 25.68
N ALA A 115 21.19 -1.09 26.10
CA ALA A 115 19.85 -1.35 25.60
C ALA A 115 18.83 -0.24 25.96
N LEU A 116 19.02 0.45 27.10
CA LEU A 116 18.24 1.63 27.48
C LEU A 116 18.67 2.89 26.73
N LEU A 117 19.97 3.08 26.51
CA LEU A 117 20.52 4.25 25.82
C LEU A 117 20.32 4.20 24.31
N LEU A 118 20.34 3.02 23.67
CA LEU A 118 20.20 2.87 22.22
C LEU A 118 18.95 3.57 21.64
N PRO A 119 17.72 3.37 22.17
CA PRO A 119 16.53 4.08 21.68
C PRO A 119 16.58 5.59 22.01
N LEU A 120 17.18 5.99 23.13
CA LEU A 120 17.33 7.41 23.48
C LEU A 120 18.30 8.11 22.51
N ILE A 121 19.39 7.45 22.13
CA ILE A 121 20.37 7.94 21.16
C ILE A 121 19.72 8.09 19.78
N ALA A 122 19.00 7.07 19.31
CA ALA A 122 18.26 7.11 18.04
C ALA A 122 17.35 8.35 17.94
N ILE A 123 16.45 8.53 18.92
CA ILE A 123 15.52 9.67 19.01
C ILE A 123 16.24 11.03 18.98
N THR A 124 17.48 11.13 19.49
CA THR A 124 18.28 12.37 19.43
C THR A 124 19.11 12.55 18.16
N LEU A 125 19.34 11.48 17.41
CA LEU A 125 20.16 11.46 16.20
C LEU A 125 19.31 11.58 14.92
N GLU A 126 18.07 11.10 14.96
CA GLU A 126 17.01 11.33 13.96
C GLU A 126 16.50 12.78 13.99
N LYS A 127 17.39 13.74 13.72
CA LYS A 127 16.98 15.10 13.37
C LYS A 127 16.33 15.06 11.98
N PRO A 128 15.05 15.47 11.82
CA PRO A 128 14.52 15.72 10.49
C PRO A 128 15.32 16.87 9.87
N THR A 129 15.88 16.65 8.68
CA THR A 129 16.44 17.75 7.89
C THR A 129 15.27 18.60 7.42
N ASP A 130 15.17 19.83 7.93
CA ASP A 130 14.14 20.78 7.50
C ASP A 130 14.16 20.92 5.96
N PRO A 131 13.01 20.78 5.27
CA PRO A 131 12.96 20.86 3.82
C PRO A 131 13.27 22.30 3.38
N GLN A 132 14.52 22.55 2.99
CA GLN A 132 14.93 23.86 2.50
C GLN A 132 14.44 24.07 1.07
N PHE A 133 13.64 25.11 0.86
CA PHE A 133 13.10 25.49 -0.45
C PHE A 133 13.78 26.75 -1.01
N ARG A 134 14.06 26.73 -2.32
CA ARG A 134 14.41 27.89 -3.14
C ARG A 134 13.13 28.40 -3.81
N GLN A 135 12.86 29.70 -3.71
CA GLN A 135 11.84 30.37 -4.52
C GLN A 135 12.32 30.46 -5.97
N LEU A 136 11.46 30.10 -6.93
CA LEU A 136 11.75 30.20 -8.36
C LEU A 136 11.32 31.57 -8.92
N ALA A 137 10.04 31.91 -8.70
CA ALA A 137 9.39 33.13 -9.16
C ALA A 137 8.09 33.35 -8.38
N THR A 138 7.46 34.51 -8.58
CA THR A 138 6.11 34.81 -8.09
C THR A 138 5.20 35.08 -9.30
N TYR A 139 4.11 34.33 -9.43
CA TYR A 139 3.16 34.43 -10.55
C TYR A 139 1.75 34.63 -10.01
N ALA A 140 1.05 35.69 -10.45
CA ALA A 140 -0.30 36.02 -9.98
C ALA A 140 -0.43 36.04 -8.43
N ASP A 141 0.57 36.62 -7.75
CA ASP A 141 0.73 36.68 -6.28
C ASP A 141 1.03 35.34 -5.57
N VAL A 142 1.15 34.23 -6.31
CA VAL A 142 1.51 32.90 -5.79
C VAL A 142 3.04 32.70 -5.83
N ILE A 143 3.63 32.23 -4.72
CA ILE A 143 5.09 32.10 -4.58
C ILE A 143 5.55 30.66 -4.88
N VAL A 144 5.96 30.38 -6.13
CA VAL A 144 6.37 29.03 -6.51
C VAL A 144 7.73 28.66 -5.92
N LYS A 145 7.77 27.58 -5.13
CA LYS A 145 8.94 27.08 -4.39
C LYS A 145 9.33 25.66 -4.80
N THR A 146 10.62 25.34 -4.73
CA THR A 146 11.14 23.98 -4.98
C THR A 146 12.31 23.64 -4.06
N PRO A 147 12.49 22.37 -3.65
CA PRO A 147 13.61 21.97 -2.77
C PRO A 147 14.99 22.35 -3.34
N ILE A 148 15.93 22.75 -2.48
CA ILE A 148 17.31 23.10 -2.89
C ILE A 148 18.05 21.89 -3.53
N SER A 149 17.62 20.66 -3.25
CA SER A 149 18.14 19.44 -3.86
C SER A 149 17.63 19.15 -5.28
N HIS A 150 16.71 19.94 -5.83
CA HIS A 150 16.18 19.75 -7.17
C HIS A 150 17.09 20.40 -8.25
N PRO A 151 17.28 19.77 -9.43
CA PRO A 151 17.98 20.42 -10.55
C PRO A 151 17.27 21.70 -11.04
N ASP A 152 17.97 22.53 -11.82
CA ASP A 152 17.40 23.81 -12.25
C ASP A 152 16.17 23.66 -13.17
N LEU A 153 15.21 24.56 -12.99
CA LEU A 153 13.88 24.51 -13.61
C LEU A 153 13.62 25.65 -14.61
N SER A 154 14.63 26.45 -14.98
CA SER A 154 14.45 27.62 -15.85
C SER A 154 13.75 27.32 -17.18
N TYR A 155 13.92 26.10 -17.72
CA TYR A 155 13.23 25.65 -18.95
C TYR A 155 11.70 25.46 -18.78
N TRP A 156 11.25 25.17 -17.55
CA TRP A 156 9.85 24.88 -17.23
C TRP A 156 9.06 26.10 -16.77
N TYR A 157 9.72 27.23 -16.49
CA TYR A 157 9.09 28.48 -16.05
C TYR A 157 7.85 28.91 -16.87
N PRO A 158 7.85 28.94 -18.22
CA PRO A 158 6.65 29.32 -18.98
C PRO A 158 5.49 28.31 -18.87
N ALA A 159 5.78 27.02 -18.61
CA ALA A 159 4.75 26.02 -18.37
C ALA A 159 4.17 26.13 -16.95
N ILE A 160 5.02 26.43 -15.97
CA ILE A 160 4.64 26.70 -14.57
C ILE A 160 3.75 27.95 -14.52
N GLU A 161 4.16 29.05 -15.17
CA GLU A 161 3.41 30.30 -15.27
C GLU A 161 2.01 30.10 -15.87
N GLN A 162 1.90 29.38 -17.00
CA GLN A 162 0.61 29.05 -17.60
C GLN A 162 -0.26 28.16 -16.69
N CYS A 163 0.35 27.22 -15.98
CA CYS A 163 -0.35 26.35 -15.03
C CYS A 163 -0.93 27.15 -13.86
N VAL A 164 -0.10 27.94 -13.17
CA VAL A 164 -0.51 28.79 -12.03
C VAL A 164 -1.58 29.79 -12.47
N THR A 165 -1.41 30.45 -13.62
CA THR A 165 -2.39 31.40 -14.18
C THR A 165 -3.74 30.75 -14.45
N ARG A 166 -3.78 29.51 -14.96
CA ARG A 166 -5.03 28.77 -15.20
C ARG A 166 -5.66 28.23 -13.92
N TYR A 167 -4.84 27.87 -12.94
CA TYR A 167 -5.31 27.37 -11.65
C TYR A 167 -5.93 28.51 -10.81
N THR A 168 -5.29 29.67 -10.74
CA THR A 168 -5.83 30.86 -10.04
C THR A 168 -7.10 31.41 -10.71
N GLN A 169 -7.31 31.20 -12.02
CA GLN A 169 -8.59 31.49 -12.70
C GLN A 169 -9.76 30.58 -12.30
N SER A 170 -9.50 29.46 -11.61
CA SER A 170 -10.53 28.49 -11.19
C SER A 170 -10.65 28.32 -9.68
N HIS A 171 -9.71 28.86 -8.91
CA HIS A 171 -9.63 28.75 -7.46
C HIS A 171 -9.49 30.15 -6.85
N HIS A 172 -10.47 30.56 -6.04
CA HIS A 172 -10.65 31.94 -5.60
C HIS A 172 -11.01 32.02 -4.11
N GLY A 173 -10.58 33.07 -3.44
CA GLY A 173 -10.85 33.27 -2.01
C GLY A 173 -10.22 32.18 -1.17
N VAL A 174 -11.04 31.41 -0.43
CA VAL A 174 -10.57 30.39 0.53
C VAL A 174 -9.86 29.21 -0.14
N THR A 175 -10.05 28.98 -1.45
CA THR A 175 -9.35 27.93 -2.21
C THR A 175 -8.16 28.43 -3.03
N ALA A 176 -7.83 29.73 -2.97
CA ALA A 176 -6.69 30.27 -3.71
C ALA A 176 -5.36 29.67 -3.20
N PRO A 177 -4.40 29.33 -4.08
CA PRO A 177 -3.08 28.85 -3.68
C PRO A 177 -2.25 29.98 -3.04
N VAL A 178 -1.30 29.61 -2.18
CA VAL A 178 -0.43 30.55 -1.45
C VAL A 178 1.04 30.39 -1.87
N GLU A 179 1.49 29.15 -2.02
CA GLU A 179 2.86 28.74 -2.38
C GLU A 179 2.86 27.38 -3.10
#